data_AF-A0AAU6KX10-F1
#
_entry.id   AF-A0AAU6KX10-F1
#
_cell.length_a   1.000
_cell.length_b   1.000
_cell.length_c   1.000
_cell.angle_alpha   90.00
_cell.angle_beta   90.00
_cell.angle_gamma   90.00
#
_symmetry.space_group_name_H-M   'P 1'
#
loop_
_entity.id
_entity.type
_entity.pdbx_description
1 polymer ?
#
loop_
_entity_poly.entity_id
_entity_poly.type
_entity_poly.pdbx_seq_one_letter_code
_entity_poly.pdbx_strand_id
1 'polypeptide(L)' 'MNAMRCTQCGQVGLEQGFVSDSGQGSRGYARWFGSLLDRGIMGIAKTRGLPQWQIDAFRCPNCAHLELFAVQRLNLRR' A
#
# COMPACT_ATOMS: atom_id res chain seq x y z
N MET A 1 -7.88 22.04 5.12
CA MET A 1 -6.98 20.96 4.67
C MET A 1 -6.78 20.04 5.87
N ASN A 2 -7.21 18.77 5.78
CA ASN A 2 -7.09 17.84 6.91
C ASN A 2 -5.61 17.54 7.14
N ALA A 3 -5.05 18.09 8.22
CA ALA A 3 -3.69 17.82 8.60
C ALA A 3 -3.63 16.39 9.18
N MET A 4 -3.14 15.44 8.39
CA MET A 4 -3.00 14.04 8.79
C MET A 4 -2.10 13.94 10.03
N ARG A 5 -2.48 13.08 10.98
CA ARG A 5 -1.84 12.91 12.28
C ARG A 5 -1.32 11.49 12.42
N CYS A 6 -0.06 11.36 12.84
CA CYS A 6 0.55 10.08 13.17
C CYS A 6 -0.24 9.36 14.27
N THR A 7 -0.76 8.19 13.96
CA THR A 7 -1.46 7.28 14.89
C THR A 7 -0.55 6.77 16.01
N GLN A 8 0.77 6.70 15.78
CA GLN A 8 1.73 6.24 16.78
C GLN A 8 2.16 7.31 17.79
N CYS A 9 2.54 8.52 17.34
CA CYS A 9 3.12 9.55 18.23
C CYS A 9 2.32 10.86 18.28
N GLY A 10 1.29 11.01 17.45
CA GLY A 10 0.44 12.19 17.41
C GLY A 10 0.98 13.41 16.65
N GLN A 11 2.15 13.31 16.02
CA GLN A 11 2.70 14.37 15.16
C GLN A 11 1.75 14.69 14.00
N VAL A 12 1.56 15.98 13.72
CA VAL A 12 0.78 16.47 12.58
C VAL A 12 1.73 16.85 11.44
N GLY A 13 1.27 16.71 10.19
CA GLY A 13 2.06 17.06 9.01
C GLY A 13 2.95 15.91 8.57
N LEU A 14 2.34 14.77 8.25
CA LEU A 14 3.05 13.61 7.71
C LEU A 14 3.54 13.91 6.28
N GLU A 15 4.70 13.35 5.95
CA GLU A 15 5.32 13.46 4.63
C GLU A 15 4.72 12.42 3.69
N GLN A 16 4.10 12.85 2.59
CA GLN A 16 3.58 11.91 1.59
C GLN A 16 4.73 11.28 0.80
N GLY A 17 4.66 9.97 0.63
CA GLY A 17 5.55 9.19 -0.23
C GLY A 17 4.82 8.00 -0.83
N PHE A 18 5.58 7.03 -1.33
CA PHE A 18 5.03 5.78 -1.84
C PHE A 18 5.95 4.61 -1.47
N VAL A 19 5.35 3.44 -1.26
CA VAL A 19 6.11 2.20 -1.15
C VAL A 19 6.30 1.66 -2.56
N SER A 20 7.56 1.54 -2.99
CA SER A 20 7.88 0.96 -4.28
C SER A 20 7.82 -0.57 -4.20
N ASP A 21 7.22 -1.18 -5.22
CA ASP A 21 7.27 -2.62 -5.44
C ASP A 21 8.29 -2.91 -6.56
N SER A 22 9.27 -3.75 -6.27
CA SER A 22 10.34 -4.12 -7.19
C SER A 22 10.25 -5.61 -7.49
N GLY A 23 10.02 -5.94 -8.77
CA GLY A 23 9.78 -7.33 -9.18
C GLY A 23 9.19 -7.42 -10.58
N GLN A 24 9.22 -8.63 -11.14
CA GLN A 24 8.64 -8.89 -12.45
C GLN A 24 7.12 -8.64 -12.40
N GLY A 25 6.62 -7.72 -13.24
CA GLY A 25 5.21 -7.32 -13.24
C GLY A 25 4.83 -6.26 -12.21
N SER A 26 5.80 -5.61 -11.55
CA SER A 26 5.52 -4.47 -10.68
C SER A 26 5.02 -3.26 -11.48
N ARG A 27 4.17 -2.45 -10.85
CA ARG A 27 3.55 -1.26 -11.49
C ARG A 27 4.20 0.05 -11.07
N GLY A 28 5.33 0.00 -10.36
CA GLY A 28 5.97 1.16 -9.76
C GLY A 28 5.40 1.59 -8.40
N TYR A 29 4.41 0.88 -7.87
CA TYR A 29 3.79 1.13 -6.55
C TYR A 29 3.32 -0.18 -5.88
N ALA A 30 3.29 -0.17 -4.55
CA ALA A 30 2.76 -1.26 -3.74
C ALA A 30 1.23 -1.38 -3.82
N ARG A 31 0.74 -2.61 -3.74
CA ARG A 31 -0.69 -2.93 -3.81
C ARG A 31 -1.15 -3.67 -2.57
N TRP A 32 -2.34 -3.36 -2.11
CA TRP A 32 -3.05 -4.12 -1.09
C TRP A 32 -3.99 -5.12 -1.74
N PHE A 33 -3.97 -6.36 -1.25
CA PHE A 33 -4.89 -7.43 -1.67
C PHE A 33 -5.83 -7.75 -0.51
N GLY A 34 -7.13 -7.75 -0.76
CA GLY A 34 -8.16 -8.03 0.25
C GLY A 34 -8.28 -9.51 0.66
N SER A 35 -7.17 -10.24 0.73
CA SER A 35 -7.11 -11.66 1.09
C SER A 35 -5.75 -11.98 1.70
N LEU A 36 -5.68 -13.07 2.46
CA LEU A 36 -4.42 -13.68 2.85
C LEU A 36 -3.62 -14.08 1.59
N LEU A 37 -2.30 -14.09 1.73
CA LEU A 37 -1.37 -14.49 0.68
C LEU A 37 -1.53 -16.00 0.39
N ASP A 38 -2.27 -16.33 -0.67
CA ASP A 38 -2.34 -17.68 -1.23
C ASP A 38 -1.21 -17.86 -2.25
N ARG A 39 -0.29 -18.79 -2.00
CA ARG A 39 0.77 -19.16 -2.94
C ARG A 39 0.38 -20.46 -3.64
N GLY A 40 0.42 -20.47 -4.97
CA GLY A 40 0.28 -21.70 -5.76
C GLY A 40 1.49 -22.63 -5.62
N ILE A 41 1.41 -23.80 -6.26
CA ILE A 41 2.46 -24.85 -6.22
C ILE A 41 3.82 -24.33 -6.69
N MET A 42 3.86 -23.32 -7.56
CA MET A 42 5.09 -22.67 -8.05
C MET A 42 5.53 -21.46 -7.22
N GLY A 43 4.95 -21.24 -6.02
CA GLY A 43 5.28 -20.08 -5.16
C GLY A 43 4.73 -18.74 -5.64
N ILE A 44 4.04 -18.70 -6.79
CA ILE A 44 3.39 -17.51 -7.34
C ILE A 44 2.16 -17.16 -6.49
N ALA A 45 2.07 -15.91 -6.05
CA ALA A 45 0.91 -15.40 -5.35
C ALA A 45 -0.34 -15.43 -6.26
N LYS A 46 -1.41 -16.08 -5.81
CA LYS A 46 -2.69 -16.11 -6.51
C LYS A 46 -3.42 -14.79 -6.26
N THR A 47 -3.24 -13.85 -7.18
CA THR A 47 -3.86 -12.52 -7.09
C THR A 47 -5.05 -12.33 -8.03
N ARG A 48 -5.37 -13.33 -8.85
CA ARG A 48 -6.40 -13.25 -9.89
C ARG A 48 -7.79 -13.24 -9.24
N GLY A 49 -8.60 -12.23 -9.58
CA GLY A 49 -9.96 -12.06 -9.03
C GLY A 49 -10.02 -11.33 -7.69
N LEU A 50 -8.88 -11.12 -7.01
CA LEU A 50 -8.87 -10.38 -5.76
C LEU A 50 -9.05 -8.87 -6.00
N PRO A 51 -9.82 -8.17 -5.14
CA PRO A 51 -9.80 -6.71 -5.10
C PRO A 51 -8.38 -6.23 -4.80
N GLN A 52 -7.87 -5.36 -5.67
CA GLN A 52 -6.55 -4.74 -5.51
C GLN A 52 -6.72 -3.25 -5.30
N TRP A 53 -5.92 -2.69 -4.41
CA TRP A 53 -5.93 -1.28 -4.09
C TRP A 53 -4.52 -0.71 -4.18
N GLN A 54 -4.36 0.49 -4.70
CA GLN A 54 -3.12 1.24 -4.58
C GLN A 54 -2.93 1.64 -3.11
N ILE A 55 -1.69 1.49 -2.62
CA ILE A 55 -1.31 1.94 -1.28
C ILE A 55 -0.65 3.32 -1.40
N ASP A 56 -1.23 4.30 -0.74
CA ASP A 56 -0.59 5.59 -0.47
C ASP A 56 0.10 5.53 0.90
N ALA A 57 1.28 6.12 1.01
CA ALA A 57 2.11 6.04 2.20
C ALA A 57 2.44 7.43 2.76
N PHE A 58 2.40 7.55 4.08
CA PHE A 58 2.74 8.77 4.79
C PHE A 58 3.75 8.47 5.89
N ARG A 59 4.92 9.11 5.83
CA ARG A 59 6.00 8.96 6.81
C ARG A 59 5.89 10.06 7.86
N CYS A 60 5.95 9.67 9.13
CA CYS A 60 6.10 10.63 10.21
C CYS A 60 7.56 11.11 10.30
N PRO A 61 7.84 12.43 10.19
CA PRO A 61 9.20 12.94 10.32
C PRO A 61 9.74 12.82 11.76
N ASN A 62 8.85 12.70 12.77
CA ASN A 62 9.23 12.63 14.17
C ASN A 62 9.63 11.22 14.63
N CYS A 63 8.80 10.20 14.35
CA CYS A 63 9.02 8.83 14.84
C CYS A 63 9.26 7.79 13.74
N ALA A 64 9.32 8.22 12.48
CA ALA A 64 9.48 7.36 11.30
C ALA A 64 8.36 6.32 11.08
N HIS A 65 7.26 6.37 11.84
CA HIS A 65 6.09 5.53 11.61
C HIS A 65 5.50 5.77 10.22
N LEU A 66 5.10 4.70 9.55
CA LEU A 66 4.45 4.74 8.24
C LEU A 66 2.96 4.46 8.39
N GLU A 67 2.14 5.38 7.89
CA GLU A 67 0.72 5.15 7.68
C GLU A 67 0.49 4.72 6.23
N LEU A 68 -0.24 3.62 6.05
CA LEU A 68 -0.50 3.04 4.73
C LEU A 68 -2.01 2.99 4.51
N PHE A 69 -2.46 3.54 3.38
CA PHE A 69 -3.88 3.64 3.06
C PHE A 69 -4.19 3.02 1.71
N ALA A 70 -5.14 2.09 1.67
CA ALA A 70 -5.65 1.48 0.46
C ALA A 70 -6.73 2.37 -0.20
N VAL A 71 -6.32 3.52 -0.74
CA VAL A 71 -7.26 4.61 -1.10
C VAL A 71 -7.99 4.38 -2.43
N GLN A 72 -7.37 3.71 -3.39
CA GLN A 72 -7.90 3.60 -4.74
C GLN A 72 -7.99 2.16 -5.22
N ARG A 73 -9.20 1.71 -5.59
CA ARG A 73 -9.42 0.39 -6.17
C ARG A 73 -8.86 0.35 -7.60
N LEU A 74 -8.04 -0.64 -7.87
CA LEU A 74 -7.47 -0.91 -9.19
C LEU A 74 -8.45 -1.77 -9.98
N ASN A 75 -9.03 -1.21 -11.04
CA ASN A 75 -9.83 -1.96 -12.00
C ASN A 75 -8.90 -2.65 -13.00
N LEU A 76 -8.61 -3.93 -12.75
CA LEU A 76 -7.74 -4.74 -13.62
C LEU A 76 -8.48 -5.44 -14.76
N ARG A 77 -9.74 -5.08 -15.03
CA ARG A 77 -10.45 -5.50 -16.24
C ARG A 77 -10.06 -4.55 -17.39
N ARG A 78 -9.00 -4.88 -18.10
CA ARG A 78 -8.78 -4.48 -19.50
C ARG A 78 -8.43 -5.73 -20.28
#